data_AF-A0A135NY08-F1
#
_entry.id   AF-A0A135NY08-F1
#
_cell.length_a   1.000
_cell.length_b   1.000
_cell.length_c   1.000
_cell.angle_alpha   90.00
_cell.angle_beta   90.00
_cell.angle_gamma   90.00
#
_symmetry.space_group_name_H-M   'P 1'
#
loop_
_entity.id
_entity.type
_entity.pdbx_description
1 polymer ?
#
loop_
_entity_poly.entity_id
_entity_poly.type
_entity_poly.pdbx_seq_one_letter_code
_entity_poly.pdbx_strand_id
1 'polypeptide(L)' 'MIDEHGAEFANDKSACLEAMRTARELAADKIINGLDLNGIYFEIARSDRSLMDRIPLNSVSRGVIPEDA' A
#
# COMPACT_ATOMS: atom_id res chain seq x y z
N MET A 1 15.67 -16.95 -5.40
CA MET A 1 14.77 -16.74 -4.25
C MET A 1 14.17 -15.37 -4.44
N ILE A 2 12.90 -15.30 -4.86
CA ILE A 2 12.20 -14.02 -4.89
C ILE A 2 11.51 -13.97 -3.54
N ASP A 3 11.79 -12.92 -2.77
CA ASP A 3 11.09 -12.61 -1.53
C ASP A 3 9.66 -12.20 -1.92
N GLU A 4 8.82 -13.20 -2.21
CA GLU A 4 7.45 -13.04 -2.73
C GLU A 4 6.47 -12.92 -1.56
N HIS A 5 6.68 -11.94 -0.68
CA HIS A 5 5.66 -11.52 0.28
C HIS A 5 4.50 -10.77 -0.43
N GLY A 6 4.11 -11.24 -1.61
CA GLY A 6 2.90 -10.84 -2.31
C GLY A 6 1.76 -11.75 -1.87
N ALA A 7 0.63 -11.17 -1.51
CA ALA A 7 -0.57 -11.95 -1.27
C ALA A 7 -1.22 -12.35 -2.61
N GLU A 8 -1.46 -13.64 -2.79
CA GLU A 8 -2.18 -14.15 -3.96
C GLU A 8 -3.68 -13.98 -3.73
N PHE A 9 -4.33 -13.19 -4.58
CA PHE A 9 -5.75 -12.89 -4.45
C PHE A 9 -6.56 -13.55 -5.56
N ALA A 10 -7.71 -14.11 -5.21
CA ALA A 10 -8.60 -14.79 -6.16
C ALA A 10 -9.21 -13.85 -7.23
N ASN A 11 -9.20 -12.53 -7.01
CA ASN A 11 -9.79 -11.56 -7.92
C ASN A 11 -9.05 -10.20 -7.87
N ASP A 12 -8.96 -9.48 -9.00
CA ASP A 12 -8.26 -8.19 -9.06
C ASP A 12 -8.88 -7.15 -8.09
N LYS A 13 -10.20 -7.22 -7.87
CA LYS A 13 -10.91 -6.33 -6.94
C LYS A 13 -10.52 -6.56 -5.47
N SER A 14 -10.36 -7.83 -5.05
CA SER A 14 -9.87 -8.15 -3.71
C SER A 14 -8.39 -7.79 -3.56
N ALA A 15 -7.60 -8.00 -4.62
CA ALA A 15 -6.20 -7.60 -4.64
C ALA A 15 -6.03 -6.10 -4.41
N CYS A 16 -6.84 -5.29 -5.10
CA CYS A 16 -6.81 -3.84 -4.96
C CYS A 16 -7.22 -3.37 -3.56
N LEU A 17 -8.29 -3.95 -2.99
CA LEU A 17 -8.75 -3.59 -1.64
C LEU A 17 -7.73 -3.94 -0.56
N GLU A 18 -7.11 -5.10 -0.66
CA GLU A 18 -6.10 -5.56 0.29
C GLU A 18 -4.80 -4.78 0.13
N ALA A 19 -4.35 -4.54 -1.11
CA ALA A 19 -3.23 -3.66 -1.41
C ALA A 19 -3.44 -2.26 -0.80
N MET A 20 -4.65 -1.71 -0.90
CA MET A 20 -4.98 -0.42 -0.27
C MET A 20 -4.95 -0.47 1.26
N ARG A 21 -5.43 -1.55 1.88
CA ARG A 21 -5.37 -1.73 3.33
C ARG A 21 -3.92 -1.84 3.80
N THR A 22 -3.13 -2.70 3.20
CA THR A 22 -1.70 -2.86 3.50
C THR A 22 -0.93 -1.58 3.25
N ALA A 23 -1.19 -0.88 2.13
CA ALA A 23 -0.59 0.42 1.84
C ALA A 23 -0.92 1.44 2.95
N ARG A 24 -2.16 1.47 3.43
CA ARG A 24 -2.57 2.37 4.53
C ARG A 24 -1.90 2.01 5.84
N GLU A 25 -1.82 0.73 6.20
CA GLU A 25 -1.13 0.27 7.40
C GLU A 25 0.36 0.60 7.36
N LEU A 26 1.01 0.35 6.21
CA LEU A 26 2.41 0.67 5.99
C LEU A 26 2.65 2.19 6.02
N ALA A 27 1.73 2.97 5.46
CA ALA A 27 1.78 4.43 5.50
C ALA A 27 1.66 4.94 6.95
N ALA A 28 0.73 4.40 7.73
CA ALA A 28 0.54 4.75 9.14
C ALA A 28 1.76 4.37 9.98
N ASP A 29 2.29 3.15 9.84
CA ASP A 29 3.50 2.71 10.53
C ASP A 29 4.68 3.63 10.23
N LYS A 30 4.92 3.93 8.95
CA LYS A 30 5.99 4.84 8.54
C LYS A 30 5.80 6.25 9.11
N ILE A 31 4.58 6.80 9.10
CA ILE A 31 4.29 8.10 9.72
C ILE A 31 4.55 8.08 11.22
N ILE A 32 4.11 7.03 11.93
CA ILE A 32 4.33 6.86 13.37
C ILE A 32 5.83 6.78 13.67
N ASN A 33 6.61 6.14 12.80
CA ASN A 33 8.07 6.08 12.86
C ASN A 33 8.77 7.38 12.41
N GLY A 34 8.03 8.41 11.99
CA GLY A 34 8.58 9.68 11.49
C GLY A 34 9.25 9.57 10.12
N LEU A 35 8.95 8.51 9.35
CA LEU A 35 9.46 8.28 8.01
C LEU A 35 8.62 9.02 6.98
N ASP A 36 9.30 9.67 6.03
CA ASP A 36 8.66 10.36 4.94
C ASP A 36 8.08 9.36 3.92
N LEU A 37 6.82 9.55 3.54
CA LEU A 37 6.13 8.71 2.57
C LEU A 37 6.38 9.14 1.13
N ASN A 38 7.10 10.24 0.92
CA ASN A 38 7.33 10.79 -0.40
C ASN A 38 8.25 9.84 -1.18
N GLY A 39 7.83 9.48 -2.40
CA GLY A 39 8.53 8.50 -3.21
C GLY A 39 8.32 7.04 -2.78
N ILE A 40 7.46 6.76 -1.79
CA ILE A 40 7.06 5.39 -1.46
C ILE A 40 5.76 5.06 -2.18
N TYR A 41 5.81 3.99 -2.96
CA TYR A 41 4.70 3.53 -3.79
C TYR A 41 4.38 2.08 -3.45
N PHE A 42 3.09 1.78 -3.42
CA PHE A 42 2.58 0.42 -3.36
C PHE A 42 2.26 -0.04 -4.78
N GLU A 43 2.99 -1.04 -5.25
CA GLU A 43 2.88 -1.55 -6.60
C GLU A 43 1.98 -2.79 -6.61
N ILE A 44 0.94 -2.75 -7.43
CA ILE A 44 0.07 -3.90 -7.66
C ILE A 44 0.56 -4.53 -8.96
N ALA A 45 1.15 -5.71 -8.87
CA ALA A 45 1.55 -6.50 -10.02
C ALA A 45 0.68 -7.75 -10.13
N ARG A 46 0.41 -8.18 -11.36
CA ARG A 46 -0.17 -9.51 -11.63
C ARG A 46 0.86 -10.59 -11.38
N SER A 47 0.40 -11.83 -11.26
CA SER A 47 1.26 -13.03 -11.17
C SER A 47 2.24 -13.17 -12.34
N ASP A 48 1.92 -12.54 -13.49
CA ASP A 48 2.80 -12.43 -14.66
C ASP A 48 3.88 -11.34 -14.53
N ARG A 49 4.02 -10.70 -13.36
CA ARG A 49 4.86 -9.51 -13.09
C ARG A 49 4.50 -8.25 -13.87
N SER A 50 3.41 -8.28 -14.63
CA SER A 50 2.86 -7.09 -15.26
C SER A 50 2.33 -6.12 -14.19
N LEU A 51 2.89 -4.91 -14.13
CA LEU A 51 2.43 -3.85 -13.24
C LEU A 51 1.00 -3.45 -13.65
N MET A 52 0.04 -3.67 -12.75
CA MET A 52 -1.34 -3.24 -12.93
C MET A 52 -1.50 -1.78 -12.55
N ASP A 53 -1.02 -1.42 -11.37
CA ASP A 53 -1.26 -0.11 -10.77
C ASP A 53 -0.17 0.26 -9.76
N ARG A 54 -0.05 1.55 -9.46
CA ARG A 54 0.93 2.08 -8.50
C ARG A 54 0.27 3.15 -7.65
N ILE A 55 0.12 2.87 -6.37
CA ILE A 55 -0.55 3.74 -5.40
C ILE A 55 0.50 4.43 -4.55
N PRO A 56 0.64 5.77 -4.60
CA PRO A 56 1.55 6.48 -3.69
C PRO A 56 1.04 6.39 -2.25
N LEU A 57 1.91 6.02 -1.31
CA LEU A 57 1.53 5.89 0.11
C LEU A 57 1.05 7.22 0.71
N ASN A 58 1.59 8.32 0.22
CA ASN A 58 1.18 9.67 0.63
C ASN A 58 -0.29 10.01 0.24
N SER A 59 -0.86 9.33 -0.77
CA SER A 59 -2.27 9.51 -1.11
C SER A 59 -3.20 8.75 -0.17
N VAL A 60 -2.76 7.62 0.39
CA VAL A 60 -3.58 6.81 1.31
C VAL A 60 -3.46 7.27 2.77
N SER A 61 -2.37 7.95 3.12
CA SER A 61 -2.16 8.56 4.45
C SER A 61 -3.03 9.79 4.71
N ARG A 62 -3.52 10.48 3.66
CA ARG A 62 -4.35 11.69 3.77
C ARG A 62 -5.77 11.45 4.34
N GLY A 63 -5.96 10.30 4.98
CA GLY A 63 -7.05 10.04 5.93
C GLY A 63 -6.56 10.05 7.37
N VAL A 64 -5.61 10.92 7.72
CA VAL A 64 -5.36 11.31 9.12
C VAL A 64 -6.67 11.86 9.65
N ILE A 65 -7.35 11.05 10.45
CA ILE A 65 -8.29 11.54 11.45
C ILE A 65 -7.50 12.60 12.23
N PRO A 66 -7.91 13.88 12.24
CA PRO A 66 -7.36 14.78 13.23
C PRO A 66 -7.77 14.22 14.60
N GLU A 67 -6.81 13.69 15.36
CA GLU A 67 -6.96 13.66 16.81
C GLU A 67 -6.88 15.11 17.28
N ASP A 68 -8.01 15.81 17.18
CA ASP A 68 -8.30 17.04 17.91
C ASP A 68 -9.34 16.67 18.98
N ALA A 69 -8.87 16.47 20.21
CA ALA A 69 -9.52 16.82 21.47
C ALA A 69 -8.66 16.39 22.68
#